data_AF-A0A7V2STV2-F1
#
_entry.id   AF-A0A7V2STV2-F1
#
_cell.length_a   1.000
_cell.length_b   1.000
_cell.length_c   1.000
_cell.angle_alpha   90.00
_cell.angle_beta   90.00
_cell.angle_gamma   90.00
#
_symmetry.space_group_name_H-M   'P 1'
#
loop_
_entity.id
_entity.type
_entity.pdbx_description
1 polymer ?
#
loop_
_entity_poly.entity_id
_entity_poly.type
_entity_poly.pdbx_seq_one_letter_code
_entity_poly.pdbx_strand_id
1 'polypeptide(L)'
;KFNGSIKGLSSSNLSKADVNLTGVIDSYGKVSIKGKINPLSEKAYTDIIVDVKNLNLQNLSSYSGKYLGFPINRGKADFNLKYKLNKSLLKGINDLKFKQLKFGDKTNSKDAISLPLKLAVGLLTDGDGIMKINLPVSGNVDNPNFSYGSLVFKAFFKLITGIVASPFKLLGKLIPGGADLDLSGIQFKAGTLELLDGEEKKLDAMSKIIQKRPAILLELTGITNGINDKKAMQQLKLLKLLELNETPDFSDESMLSRIEKLYTNQFDNEKWLTLQQKASTDNEDTVVINKPLLAENAFNELLNTQDVDEQLHALGKKRALFIQQQLLEKFKIPEDKIFTKAAENSQELPPQVKFSVGT
;
A
#
# COMPACT_ATOMS: atom_id res chain seq x y z
N LYS A 1 40.68 -10.01 14.10
CA LYS A 1 41.55 -9.29 15.08
C LYS A 1 40.80 -8.07 15.59
N PHE A 2 40.77 -7.83 16.89
CA PHE A 2 40.13 -6.66 17.52
C PHE A 2 41.18 -5.82 18.25
N ASN A 3 41.09 -4.50 18.15
CA ASN A 3 41.93 -3.51 18.80
C ASN A 3 41.04 -2.43 19.42
N GLY A 4 41.44 -1.85 20.56
CA GLY A 4 40.72 -0.71 21.13
C GLY A 4 40.90 -0.57 22.63
N SER A 5 40.06 0.26 23.24
CA SER A 5 40.08 0.51 24.70
C SER A 5 38.67 0.68 25.27
N ILE A 6 38.52 0.27 26.52
CA ILE A 6 37.39 0.65 27.38
C ILE A 6 38.00 1.42 28.56
N LYS A 7 37.61 2.68 28.77
CA LYS A 7 38.20 3.56 29.80
C LYS A 7 37.13 4.03 30.78
N GLY A 8 37.47 4.06 32.07
CA GLY A 8 36.56 4.55 33.13
C GLY A 8 35.57 3.50 33.66
N LEU A 9 35.80 2.21 33.40
CA LEU A 9 35.02 1.14 34.03
C LEU A 9 35.50 0.93 35.47
N SER A 10 34.65 1.21 36.46
CA SER A 10 34.97 1.07 37.87
C SER A 10 33.75 0.61 38.67
N SER A 11 33.96 -0.30 39.62
CA SER A 11 32.95 -0.73 40.59
C SER A 11 32.84 0.21 41.80
N SER A 12 33.87 1.02 42.07
CA SER A 12 33.86 2.02 43.16
C SER A 12 33.30 3.37 42.71
N ASN A 13 33.50 3.71 41.44
CA ASN A 13 32.94 4.90 40.80
C ASN A 13 32.11 4.45 39.60
N LEU A 14 30.79 4.34 39.80
CA LEU A 14 29.79 3.92 38.81
C LEU A 14 29.58 4.97 37.71
N SER A 15 30.67 5.52 37.18
CA SER A 15 30.69 6.42 36.04
C SER A 15 30.50 5.66 34.73
N LYS A 16 30.09 6.37 33.68
CA LYS A 16 29.95 5.77 32.34
C LYS A 16 31.32 5.64 31.69
N ALA A 17 31.74 4.41 31.41
CA ALA A 17 32.97 4.09 30.72
C ALA A 17 32.86 4.37 29.21
N ASP A 18 33.91 4.95 28.62
CA ASP A 18 34.04 5.16 27.19
C ASP A 18 34.53 3.89 26.49
N VAL A 19 33.82 3.50 25.43
CA VAL A 19 34.14 2.34 24.58
C VAL A 19 34.61 2.85 23.22
N ASN A 20 35.76 2.37 22.78
CA ASN A 20 36.24 2.56 21.41
C ASN A 20 36.98 1.31 20.95
N LEU A 21 36.28 0.45 20.22
CA LEU A 21 36.80 -0.81 19.69
C LEU A 21 36.70 -0.81 18.17
N THR A 22 37.68 -1.43 17.54
CA THR A 22 37.72 -1.66 16.09
C THR A 22 38.15 -3.10 15.84
N GLY A 23 37.74 -3.66 14.71
CA GLY A 23 38.14 -5.01 14.36
C GLY A 23 37.93 -5.32 12.89
N VAL A 24 38.52 -6.43 12.48
CA VAL A 24 38.37 -7.02 11.15
C VAL A 24 37.71 -8.39 11.30
N ILE A 25 36.69 -8.64 10.48
CA ILE A 25 35.68 -9.72 10.61
C ILE A 25 35.81 -10.83 9.56
N ASP A 26 36.86 -10.92 8.77
CA ASP A 26 37.16 -12.05 7.86
C ASP A 26 38.33 -11.53 7.03
N SER A 27 38.28 -11.65 5.71
CA SER A 27 39.24 -11.01 4.81
C SER A 27 38.97 -9.52 4.59
N TYR A 28 37.72 -9.03 4.71
CA TYR A 28 37.36 -7.66 4.28
C TYR A 28 36.30 -6.94 5.12
N GLY A 29 35.64 -7.60 6.06
CA GLY A 29 34.67 -7.02 6.97
C GLY A 29 35.34 -6.16 8.03
N LYS A 30 34.80 -4.98 8.31
CA LYS A 30 35.28 -4.09 9.37
C LYS A 30 34.19 -3.86 10.39
N VAL A 31 34.56 -3.78 11.66
CA VAL A 31 33.65 -3.41 12.75
C VAL A 31 34.24 -2.29 13.57
N SER A 32 33.38 -1.36 13.99
CA SER A 32 33.69 -0.29 14.94
C SER A 32 32.59 -0.26 15.99
N ILE A 33 32.96 -0.19 17.26
CA ILE A 33 32.05 -0.08 18.41
C ILE A 33 32.48 1.16 19.19
N LYS A 34 31.59 2.14 19.30
CA LYS A 34 31.87 3.40 20.00
C LYS A 34 30.70 3.75 20.91
N GLY A 35 30.99 4.35 22.06
CA GLY A 35 29.94 4.87 22.91
C GLY A 35 30.27 4.80 24.39
N LYS A 36 29.23 4.73 25.21
CA LYS A 36 29.35 4.73 26.67
C LYS A 36 28.58 3.58 27.29
N ILE A 37 29.17 2.96 28.31
CA ILE A 37 28.54 1.86 29.06
C ILE A 37 28.67 2.10 30.56
N ASN A 38 27.70 1.61 31.33
CA ASN A 38 27.85 1.42 32.77
C ASN A 38 27.14 0.11 33.14
N PRO A 39 27.80 -1.03 32.93
CA PRO A 39 27.20 -2.33 33.24
C PRO A 39 27.23 -2.66 34.74
N LEU A 40 28.00 -1.90 35.54
CA LEU A 40 28.22 -2.18 36.96
C LEU A 40 27.25 -1.45 37.89
N SER A 41 26.47 -0.48 37.39
CA SER A 41 25.43 0.19 38.18
C SER A 41 24.18 -0.68 38.31
N GLU A 42 23.42 -0.49 39.41
CA GLU A 42 22.14 -1.20 39.65
C GLU A 42 21.20 -1.15 38.43
N LYS A 43 21.16 -0.02 37.74
CA LYS A 43 20.51 0.12 36.44
C LYS A 43 21.58 0.23 35.37
N ALA A 44 21.76 -0.83 34.59
CA ALA A 44 22.72 -0.84 33.50
C ALA A 44 22.43 0.29 32.51
N TYR A 45 23.50 0.95 32.05
CA TYR A 45 23.44 1.96 30.99
C TYR A 45 24.23 1.51 29.78
N THR A 46 23.70 1.79 28.59
CA THR A 46 24.40 1.62 27.33
C THR A 46 23.97 2.72 26.39
N ASP A 47 24.91 3.29 25.65
CA ASP A 47 24.66 4.16 24.50
C ASP A 47 25.79 3.89 23.52
N ILE A 48 25.60 2.86 22.70
CA ILE A 48 26.61 2.31 21.79
C ILE A 48 26.13 2.43 20.35
N ILE A 49 27.07 2.79 19.49
CA ILE A 49 26.97 2.69 18.04
C ILE A 49 27.88 1.55 17.58
N VAL A 50 27.33 0.60 16.84
CA VAL A 50 28.07 -0.48 16.17
C VAL A 50 27.95 -0.29 14.66
N ASP A 51 29.09 -0.11 14.01
CA ASP A 51 29.20 -0.03 12.56
C ASP A 51 29.91 -1.27 12.04
N VAL A 52 29.22 -2.07 11.24
CA VAL A 52 29.78 -3.19 10.48
C VAL A 52 29.75 -2.82 9.00
N LYS A 53 30.88 -2.97 8.31
CA LYS A 53 30.99 -2.71 6.87
C LYS A 53 31.48 -3.96 6.16
N ASN A 54 30.88 -4.23 4.99
CA ASN A 54 31.33 -5.25 4.05
C ASN A 54 31.37 -6.67 4.67
N LEU A 55 30.39 -7.00 5.52
CA LEU A 55 30.23 -8.34 6.08
C LEU A 55 29.86 -9.32 4.97
N ASN A 56 30.60 -10.42 4.84
CA ASN A 56 30.20 -11.52 3.96
C ASN A 56 29.05 -12.30 4.59
N LEU A 57 27.88 -12.28 3.95
CA LEU A 57 26.67 -12.93 4.47
C LEU A 57 26.68 -14.45 4.35
N GLN A 58 27.55 -15.01 3.51
CA GLN A 58 27.70 -16.47 3.40
C GLN A 58 28.15 -17.09 4.74
N ASN A 59 28.89 -16.33 5.56
CA ASN A 59 29.28 -16.74 6.91
C ASN A 59 28.07 -16.94 7.86
N LEU A 60 26.91 -16.37 7.50
CA LEU A 60 25.67 -16.49 8.26
C LEU A 60 24.70 -17.54 7.67
N SER A 61 25.11 -18.26 6.62
CA SER A 61 24.24 -19.15 5.86
C SER A 61 23.67 -20.30 6.69
N SER A 62 24.46 -20.89 7.59
CA SER A 62 23.98 -21.94 8.51
C SER A 62 22.87 -21.42 9.44
N TYR A 63 22.99 -20.17 9.90
CA TYR A 63 21.98 -19.54 10.76
C TYR A 63 20.71 -19.19 9.98
N SER A 64 20.85 -18.61 8.78
CA SER A 64 19.68 -18.30 7.95
C SER A 64 18.97 -19.58 7.49
N GLY A 65 19.72 -20.64 7.14
CA GLY A 65 19.16 -21.94 6.81
C GLY A 65 18.36 -22.55 7.97
N LYS A 66 18.84 -22.41 9.21
CA LYS A 66 18.14 -22.90 10.41
C LYS A 66 16.90 -22.09 10.76
N TYR A 67 17.02 -20.76 10.90
CA TYR A 67 15.96 -19.92 11.48
C TYR A 67 15.04 -19.27 10.44
N LEU A 68 15.56 -19.00 9.24
CA LEU A 68 14.79 -18.40 8.15
C LEU A 68 14.32 -19.44 7.13
N GLY A 69 14.84 -20.67 7.19
CA GLY A 69 14.52 -21.74 6.25
C GLY A 69 15.19 -21.58 4.88
N PHE A 70 16.09 -20.60 4.73
CA PHE A 70 16.77 -20.32 3.47
C PHE A 70 18.24 -19.98 3.74
N PRO A 71 19.20 -20.81 3.27
CA PRO A 71 20.61 -20.50 3.36
C PRO A 71 20.93 -19.30 2.48
N ILE A 72 21.96 -18.53 2.82
CA ILE A 72 22.44 -17.43 1.99
C ILE A 72 23.49 -17.98 1.03
N ASN A 73 23.22 -17.89 -0.27
CA ASN A 73 24.17 -18.31 -1.31
C ASN A 73 25.21 -17.23 -1.59
N ARG A 74 24.80 -15.96 -1.55
CA ARG A 74 25.69 -14.81 -1.70
C ARG A 74 25.09 -13.54 -1.11
N GLY A 75 25.96 -12.58 -0.84
CA GLY A 75 25.59 -11.21 -0.50
C GLY A 75 26.57 -10.58 0.47
N LYS A 76 26.52 -9.25 0.55
CA LYS A 76 27.28 -8.47 1.52
C LYS A 76 26.34 -7.60 2.33
N ALA A 77 26.72 -7.25 3.54
CA ALA A 77 25.96 -6.29 4.33
C ALA A 77 26.81 -5.24 5.03
N ASP A 78 26.21 -4.06 5.18
CA ASP A 78 26.65 -3.01 6.08
C ASP A 78 25.56 -2.84 7.14
N PHE A 79 25.93 -2.83 8.43
CA PHE A 79 25.01 -2.63 9.55
C PHE A 79 25.43 -1.39 10.32
N ASN A 80 24.50 -0.48 10.59
CA ASN A 80 24.67 0.60 11.54
C ASN A 80 23.62 0.41 12.64
N LEU A 81 24.10 0.10 13.84
CA LEU A 81 23.25 -0.26 14.96
C LEU A 81 23.45 0.77 16.08
N LYS A 82 22.37 1.34 16.57
CA LYS A 82 22.40 2.31 17.69
C LYS A 82 21.57 1.78 18.82
N TYR A 83 22.20 1.49 19.96
CA TYR A 83 21.55 0.87 21.10
C TYR A 83 21.72 1.69 22.35
N LYS A 84 20.58 2.07 22.92
CA LYS A 84 20.49 2.83 24.15
C LYS A 84 19.68 2.07 25.19
N LEU A 85 20.31 1.72 26.30
CA LEU A 85 19.67 1.21 27.49
C LEU A 85 19.74 2.30 28.56
N ASN A 86 18.59 2.74 29.05
CA ASN A 86 18.50 3.73 30.13
C ASN A 86 17.28 3.43 31.00
N LYS A 87 17.50 3.25 32.31
CA LYS A 87 16.43 2.91 33.27
C LYS A 87 15.56 1.74 32.78
N SER A 88 16.22 0.65 32.41
CA SER A 88 15.60 -0.59 31.91
C SER A 88 14.90 -0.50 30.56
N LEU A 89 14.79 0.69 29.96
CA LEU A 89 14.23 0.85 28.63
C LEU A 89 15.35 0.70 27.58
N LEU A 90 15.27 -0.36 26.79
CA LEU A 90 16.08 -0.56 25.61
C LEU A 90 15.41 0.12 24.40
N LYS A 91 16.17 0.94 23.70
CA LYS A 91 15.85 1.46 22.36
C LYS A 91 16.98 1.08 21.41
N GLY A 92 16.62 0.50 20.28
CA GLY A 92 17.55 0.09 19.24
C GLY A 92 17.11 0.60 17.88
N ILE A 93 18.05 1.09 17.09
CA ILE A 93 17.86 1.39 15.67
C ILE A 93 18.80 0.48 14.90
N ASN A 94 18.25 -0.31 13.98
CA ASN A 94 19.01 -1.20 13.12
C ASN A 94 18.88 -0.73 11.67
N ASP A 95 19.90 -0.02 11.18
CA ASP A 95 20.00 0.38 9.78
C ASP A 95 20.83 -0.68 9.03
N LEU A 96 20.15 -1.49 8.24
CA LEU A 96 20.73 -2.63 7.55
C LEU A 96 20.76 -2.35 6.04
N LYS A 97 21.94 -2.47 5.42
CA LYS A 97 22.11 -2.37 3.97
C LYS A 97 22.65 -3.68 3.45
N PHE A 98 21.84 -4.41 2.68
CA PHE A 98 22.25 -5.62 1.97
C PHE A 98 22.61 -5.29 0.53
N LYS A 99 23.60 -5.98 -0.02
CA LYS A 99 24.06 -5.86 -1.40
C LYS A 99 24.07 -7.24 -2.03
N GLN A 100 23.38 -7.39 -3.15
CA GLN A 100 23.36 -8.60 -3.96
C GLN A 100 22.96 -9.86 -3.17
N LEU A 101 22.05 -9.70 -2.20
CA LEU A 101 21.56 -10.79 -1.36
C LEU A 101 20.79 -11.80 -2.19
N LYS A 102 21.21 -13.06 -2.14
CA LYS A 102 20.50 -14.18 -2.77
C LYS A 102 20.41 -15.35 -1.80
N PHE A 103 19.18 -15.76 -1.54
CA PHE A 103 18.89 -16.99 -0.82
C PHE A 103 19.04 -18.21 -1.74
N GLY A 104 19.43 -19.35 -1.16
CA GLY A 104 19.37 -20.66 -1.79
C GLY A 104 18.00 -21.30 -1.68
N ASP A 105 17.99 -22.62 -1.77
CA ASP A 105 16.76 -23.40 -1.69
C ASP A 105 16.25 -23.55 -0.27
N LYS A 106 14.95 -23.82 -0.15
CA LYS A 106 14.30 -23.97 1.15
C LYS A 106 14.90 -25.18 1.88
N THR A 107 15.21 -25.02 3.17
CA THR A 107 15.70 -26.11 4.02
C THR A 107 14.55 -26.86 4.68
N ASN A 108 14.83 -28.07 5.18
CA ASN A 108 13.91 -28.87 6.00
C ASN A 108 13.99 -28.52 7.50
N SER A 109 14.47 -27.31 7.84
CA SER A 109 14.62 -26.92 9.25
C SER A 109 13.27 -26.82 9.94
N LYS A 110 13.13 -27.52 11.07
CA LYS A 110 11.93 -27.46 11.93
C LYS A 110 11.81 -26.12 12.67
N ASP A 111 12.94 -25.44 12.86
CA ASP A 111 13.02 -24.13 13.51
C ASP A 111 12.76 -22.97 12.53
N ALA A 112 12.58 -23.27 11.24
CA ALA A 112 12.38 -22.25 10.22
C ALA A 112 10.95 -21.71 10.26
N ILE A 113 10.85 -20.39 10.16
CA ILE A 113 9.56 -19.72 10.09
C ILE A 113 9.13 -19.57 8.63
N SER A 114 7.87 -19.89 8.36
CA SER A 114 7.28 -19.75 7.04
C SER A 114 7.07 -18.28 6.70
N LEU A 115 8.08 -17.67 6.08
CA LEU A 115 8.06 -16.29 5.60
C LEU A 115 8.34 -16.23 4.09
N PRO A 116 7.65 -15.36 3.33
CA PRO A 116 7.90 -15.19 1.90
C PRO A 116 9.13 -14.29 1.67
N LEU A 117 10.30 -14.77 2.09
CA LEU A 117 11.54 -13.99 2.04
C LEU A 117 11.96 -13.64 0.61
N LYS A 118 11.70 -14.52 -0.36
CA LYS A 118 11.99 -14.24 -1.78
C LYS A 118 11.18 -13.04 -2.29
N LEU A 119 9.90 -12.95 -1.92
CA LEU A 119 9.04 -11.80 -2.25
C LEU A 119 9.57 -10.53 -1.57
N ALA A 120 9.86 -10.59 -0.27
CA ALA A 120 10.42 -9.44 0.46
C ALA A 120 11.73 -8.94 -0.16
N VAL A 121 12.62 -9.86 -0.57
CA VAL A 121 13.85 -9.51 -1.26
C VAL A 121 13.57 -8.85 -2.60
N GLY A 122 12.71 -9.43 -3.44
CA GLY A 122 12.35 -8.87 -4.74
C GLY A 122 11.76 -7.47 -4.63
N LEU A 123 10.90 -7.23 -3.64
CA LEU A 123 10.22 -5.95 -3.43
C LEU A 123 11.11 -4.86 -2.82
N LEU A 124 12.09 -5.22 -2.00
CA LEU A 124 12.92 -4.23 -1.29
C LEU A 124 14.28 -3.97 -1.94
N THR A 125 14.69 -4.83 -2.87
CA THR A 125 15.94 -4.69 -3.61
C THR A 125 15.76 -3.75 -4.79
N ASP A 126 16.67 -2.79 -4.96
CA ASP A 126 16.66 -1.87 -6.11
C ASP A 126 17.45 -2.43 -7.30
N GLY A 127 17.50 -1.68 -8.40
CA GLY A 127 18.23 -2.04 -9.62
C GLY A 127 19.73 -2.29 -9.42
N ASP A 128 20.33 -1.71 -8.38
CA ASP A 128 21.75 -1.92 -8.03
C ASP A 128 21.96 -3.19 -7.18
N GLY A 129 20.89 -3.94 -6.90
CA GLY A 129 20.90 -5.06 -5.98
C GLY A 129 21.03 -4.62 -4.53
N ILE A 130 20.68 -3.38 -4.19
CA ILE A 130 20.78 -2.83 -2.84
C ILE A 130 19.42 -2.89 -2.17
N MET A 131 19.41 -3.39 -0.94
CA MET A 131 18.24 -3.38 -0.07
C MET A 131 18.59 -2.64 1.22
N LYS A 132 17.77 -1.66 1.59
CA LYS A 132 17.92 -0.91 2.84
C LYS A 132 16.73 -1.18 3.73
N ILE A 133 16.99 -1.59 4.97
CA ILE A 133 15.98 -1.88 5.99
C ILE A 133 16.33 -1.05 7.22
N ASN A 134 15.36 -0.26 7.70
CA ASN A 134 15.39 0.33 9.02
C ASN A 134 14.46 -0.49 9.93
N LEU A 135 15.02 -1.05 10.99
CA LEU A 135 14.28 -1.90 11.93
C LEU A 135 14.41 -1.37 13.36
N PRO A 136 13.52 -0.44 13.78
CA PRO A 136 13.53 0.05 15.14
C PRO A 136 13.02 -1.02 16.10
N VAL A 137 13.65 -1.10 17.26
CA VAL A 137 13.26 -2.03 18.33
C VAL A 137 13.21 -1.30 19.67
N SER A 138 12.25 -1.64 20.51
CA SER A 138 12.17 -1.12 21.86
C SER A 138 11.58 -2.15 22.82
N GLY A 139 11.98 -2.11 24.08
CA GLY A 139 11.47 -3.02 25.10
C GLY A 139 11.97 -2.67 26.49
N ASN A 140 11.29 -3.18 27.51
CA ASN A 140 11.74 -3.11 28.90
C ASN A 140 12.53 -4.39 29.22
N VAL A 141 13.79 -4.25 29.64
CA VAL A 141 14.67 -5.38 29.98
C VAL A 141 14.30 -6.04 31.30
N ASP A 142 13.53 -5.37 32.15
CA ASP A 142 13.02 -5.94 33.42
C ASP A 142 11.80 -6.86 33.20
N ASN A 143 11.26 -6.91 31.98
CA ASN A 143 10.17 -7.83 31.67
C ASN A 143 10.72 -9.27 31.70
N PRO A 144 10.11 -10.22 32.44
CA PRO A 144 10.58 -11.59 32.54
C PRO A 144 10.58 -12.33 31.19
N ASN A 145 9.75 -11.89 30.24
CA ASN A 145 9.71 -12.42 28.87
C ASN A 145 10.64 -11.66 27.90
N PHE A 146 11.46 -10.74 28.41
CA PHE A 146 12.41 -9.98 27.60
C PHE A 146 13.50 -10.90 27.05
N SER A 147 13.69 -10.85 25.74
CA SER A 147 14.85 -11.41 25.06
C SER A 147 15.19 -10.50 23.90
N TYR A 148 16.46 -10.10 23.83
CA TYR A 148 16.96 -9.27 22.74
C TYR A 148 16.72 -9.93 21.37
N GLY A 149 17.00 -11.22 21.27
CA GLY A 149 16.76 -12.00 20.04
C GLY A 149 15.27 -12.00 19.67
N SER A 150 14.39 -12.27 20.62
CA SER A 150 12.94 -12.27 20.40
C SER A 150 12.41 -10.90 19.99
N LEU A 151 12.98 -9.81 20.52
CA LEU A 151 12.60 -8.44 20.16
C LEU A 151 12.95 -8.12 18.70
N VAL A 152 14.19 -8.38 18.29
CA VAL A 152 14.65 -8.17 16.91
C VAL A 152 13.87 -9.07 15.96
N PHE A 153 13.67 -10.33 16.34
CA PHE A 153 12.94 -11.30 15.54
C PHE A 153 11.47 -10.89 15.34
N LYS A 154 10.77 -10.44 16.38
CA LYS A 154 9.39 -9.90 16.28
C LYS A 154 9.31 -8.72 15.33
N ALA A 155 10.27 -7.79 15.40
CA ALA A 155 10.29 -6.65 14.50
C ALA A 155 10.50 -7.09 13.05
N PHE A 156 11.46 -8.01 12.80
CA PHE A 156 11.70 -8.56 11.47
C PHE A 156 10.46 -9.30 10.93
N PHE A 157 9.84 -10.16 11.74
CA PHE A 157 8.61 -10.86 11.39
C PHE A 157 7.51 -9.87 10.98
N LYS A 158 7.28 -8.82 11.79
CA LYS A 158 6.31 -7.76 11.48
C LYS A 158 6.61 -7.01 10.18
N LEU A 159 7.88 -6.76 9.88
CA LEU A 159 8.29 -6.15 8.62
C LEU A 159 7.89 -7.05 7.45
N ILE A 160 8.25 -8.34 7.51
CA ILE A 160 7.98 -9.29 6.42
C ILE A 160 6.48 -9.55 6.25
N THR A 161 5.72 -9.75 7.33
CA THR A 161 4.26 -9.91 7.22
C THR A 161 3.58 -8.64 6.72
N GLY A 162 4.09 -7.46 7.09
CA GLY A 162 3.63 -6.18 6.55
C GLY A 162 3.83 -6.04 5.04
N ILE A 163 4.92 -6.61 4.48
CA ILE A 163 5.15 -6.66 3.03
C ILE A 163 4.06 -7.47 2.34
N VAL A 164 3.68 -8.61 2.91
CA VAL A 164 2.68 -9.50 2.32
C VAL A 164 1.29 -8.88 2.40
N ALA A 165 0.93 -8.33 3.55
CA ALA A 165 -0.38 -7.76 3.79
C ALA A 165 -0.62 -6.48 2.97
N SER A 166 0.42 -5.67 2.74
CA SER A 166 0.29 -4.38 2.06
C SER A 166 1.59 -3.99 1.34
N PRO A 167 1.98 -4.67 0.25
CA PRO A 167 3.26 -4.45 -0.41
C PRO A 167 3.44 -2.99 -0.85
N PHE A 168 2.40 -2.40 -1.46
CA PHE A 168 2.46 -1.04 -1.98
C PHE A 168 2.50 0.05 -0.91
N LYS A 169 1.92 -0.19 0.28
CA LYS A 169 2.06 0.72 1.43
C LYS A 169 3.51 0.82 1.89
N LEU A 170 4.24 -0.30 1.88
CA LEU A 170 5.66 -0.27 2.21
C LEU A 170 6.47 0.41 1.09
N LEU A 171 6.17 0.11 -0.17
CA LEU A 171 6.86 0.72 -1.31
C LEU A 171 6.68 2.24 -1.34
N GLY A 172 5.50 2.76 -0.98
CA GLY A 172 5.24 4.21 -0.86
C GLY A 172 6.15 4.90 0.16
N LYS A 173 6.44 4.25 1.29
CA LYS A 173 7.38 4.78 2.31
C LYS A 173 8.83 4.88 1.82
N LEU A 174 9.18 4.20 0.74
CA LEU A 174 10.53 4.24 0.16
C LEU A 174 10.71 5.44 -0.78
N ILE A 175 9.63 6.12 -1.15
CA ILE A 175 9.68 7.34 -1.95
C ILE A 175 9.57 8.57 -1.04
N PRO A 176 10.47 9.56 -1.17
CA PRO A 176 10.30 10.87 -0.54
C PRO A 176 8.93 11.48 -0.89
N GLY A 177 8.15 11.84 0.13
CA GLY A 177 6.80 12.40 -0.04
C GLY A 177 5.71 11.39 -0.45
N GLY A 178 6.05 10.10 -0.58
CA GLY A 178 5.09 9.05 -0.94
C GLY A 178 4.51 8.26 0.23
N ALA A 179 4.92 8.56 1.47
CA ALA A 179 4.57 7.78 2.65
C ALA A 179 3.06 7.79 2.98
N ASP A 180 2.38 8.88 2.63
CA ASP A 180 0.94 9.08 2.87
C ASP A 180 0.08 8.70 1.66
N LEU A 181 0.71 8.30 0.56
CA LEU A 181 -0.01 7.83 -0.63
C LEU A 181 -0.41 6.36 -0.44
N ASP A 182 -1.71 6.09 -0.53
CA ASP A 182 -2.17 4.72 -0.74
C ASP A 182 -1.92 4.34 -2.20
N LEU A 183 -0.89 3.52 -2.39
CA LEU A 183 -0.43 3.04 -3.68
C LEU A 183 -1.03 1.67 -4.06
N SER A 184 -2.06 1.20 -3.35
CA SER A 184 -2.70 -0.09 -3.63
C SER A 184 -3.57 -0.10 -4.89
N GLY A 185 -3.86 1.06 -5.47
CA GLY A 185 -4.63 1.20 -6.70
C GLY A 185 -4.83 2.66 -7.11
N ILE A 186 -5.52 2.83 -8.23
CA ILE A 186 -5.85 4.12 -8.83
C ILE A 186 -7.37 4.25 -8.93
N GLN A 187 -7.94 5.25 -8.28
CA GLN A 187 -9.39 5.46 -8.21
C GLN A 187 -9.94 6.30 -9.36
N PHE A 188 -11.18 6.02 -9.73
CA PHE A 188 -11.89 6.66 -10.82
C PHE A 188 -13.19 7.28 -10.31
N LYS A 189 -13.68 8.31 -11.00
CA LYS A 189 -15.06 8.76 -10.84
C LYS A 189 -16.01 7.65 -11.30
N ALA A 190 -17.06 7.42 -10.53
CA ALA A 190 -18.03 6.37 -10.80
C ALA A 190 -18.61 6.47 -12.22
N GLY A 191 -18.72 5.34 -12.91
CA GLY A 191 -19.25 5.22 -14.27
C GLY A 191 -18.34 5.73 -15.38
N THR A 192 -17.13 6.23 -15.07
CA THR A 192 -16.24 6.87 -16.05
C THR A 192 -14.81 6.31 -16.06
N LEU A 193 -14.02 6.78 -17.03
CA LEU A 193 -12.56 6.61 -17.11
C LEU A 193 -11.79 7.82 -16.54
N GLU A 194 -12.48 8.76 -15.91
CA GLU A 194 -11.84 9.92 -15.29
C GLU A 194 -11.25 9.54 -13.93
N LEU A 195 -10.01 9.94 -13.68
CA LEU A 195 -9.34 9.73 -12.39
C LEU A 195 -9.90 10.65 -11.32
N LEU A 196 -9.87 10.22 -10.06
CA LEU A 196 -10.09 11.14 -8.94
C LEU A 196 -8.90 12.09 -8.75
N ASP A 197 -9.16 13.21 -8.08
CA ASP A 197 -8.12 14.22 -7.80
C ASP A 197 -6.96 13.61 -7.00
N GLY A 198 -5.74 13.88 -7.47
CA GLY A 198 -4.51 13.40 -6.82
C GLY A 198 -4.09 11.98 -7.20
N GLU A 199 -4.91 11.21 -7.92
CA GLU A 199 -4.57 9.85 -8.35
C GLU A 199 -3.40 9.82 -9.35
N GLU A 200 -3.21 10.89 -10.15
CA GLU A 200 -2.02 11.02 -11.01
C GLU A 200 -0.71 11.00 -10.21
N LYS A 201 -0.69 11.56 -9.00
CA LYS A 201 0.51 11.56 -8.14
C LYS A 201 0.83 10.15 -7.65
N LYS A 202 -0.19 9.32 -7.40
CA LYS A 202 -0.01 7.91 -7.05
C LYS A 202 0.58 7.13 -8.23
N LEU A 203 0.13 7.41 -9.45
CA LEU A 203 0.63 6.77 -10.65
C LEU A 203 2.10 7.14 -10.93
N ASP A 204 2.47 8.42 -10.78
CA ASP A 204 3.86 8.88 -10.84
C ASP A 204 4.73 8.22 -9.77
N ALA A 205 4.28 8.17 -8.51
CA ALA A 205 4.96 7.48 -7.43
C ALA A 205 5.16 5.98 -7.75
N MET A 206 4.13 5.29 -8.23
CA MET A 206 4.21 3.88 -8.62
C MET A 206 5.23 3.66 -9.73
N SER A 207 5.24 4.53 -10.75
CA SER A 207 6.19 4.42 -11.86
C SER A 207 7.64 4.48 -11.38
N LYS A 208 7.95 5.39 -10.44
CA LYS A 208 9.28 5.53 -9.84
C LYS A 208 9.68 4.32 -9.01
N ILE A 209 8.73 3.67 -8.33
CA ILE A 209 8.97 2.40 -7.62
C ILE A 209 9.38 1.32 -8.61
N ILE A 210 8.59 1.12 -9.66
CA ILE A 210 8.80 0.03 -10.62
C ILE A 210 10.12 0.22 -11.36
N GLN A 211 10.43 1.43 -11.81
CA GLN A 211 11.71 1.73 -12.46
C GLN A 211 12.92 1.45 -11.55
N LYS A 212 12.82 1.77 -10.26
CA LYS A 212 13.90 1.49 -9.31
C LYS A 212 14.00 0.03 -8.90
N ARG A 213 13.00 -0.79 -9.20
CA ARG A 213 12.85 -2.15 -8.67
C ARG A 213 12.48 -3.13 -9.78
N PRO A 214 13.47 -3.56 -10.57
CA PRO A 214 13.22 -4.34 -11.79
C PRO A 214 12.61 -5.73 -11.53
N ALA A 215 12.65 -6.22 -10.29
CA ALA A 215 12.03 -7.49 -9.91
C ALA A 215 10.52 -7.39 -9.69
N ILE A 216 9.93 -6.18 -9.65
CA ILE A 216 8.49 -6.00 -9.49
C ILE A 216 7.80 -6.26 -10.83
N LEU A 217 6.85 -7.20 -10.81
CA LEU A 217 5.86 -7.36 -11.86
C LEU A 217 4.55 -6.75 -11.34
N LEU A 218 4.03 -5.73 -12.03
CA LEU A 218 2.79 -5.07 -11.66
C LEU A 218 1.63 -5.75 -12.37
N GLU A 219 0.64 -6.17 -11.59
CA GLU A 219 -0.62 -6.68 -12.11
C GLU A 219 -1.74 -5.68 -11.84
N LEU A 220 -2.57 -5.46 -12.84
CA LEU A 220 -3.66 -4.49 -12.87
C LEU A 220 -4.99 -5.23 -12.88
N THR A 221 -5.84 -4.98 -11.88
CA THR A 221 -7.20 -5.54 -11.81
C THR A 221 -8.20 -4.40 -11.82
N GLY A 222 -8.99 -4.28 -12.89
CA GLY A 222 -10.04 -3.29 -12.97
C GLY A 222 -11.22 -3.67 -12.09
N ILE A 223 -11.55 -2.84 -11.12
CA ILE A 223 -12.66 -3.01 -10.19
C ILE A 223 -13.80 -2.08 -10.59
N THR A 224 -14.97 -2.66 -10.80
CA THR A 224 -16.22 -1.92 -10.93
C THR A 224 -17.01 -2.03 -9.63
N ASN A 225 -17.54 -0.91 -9.15
CA ASN A 225 -18.47 -0.91 -8.03
C ASN A 225 -19.90 -1.13 -8.54
N GLY A 226 -20.49 -2.29 -8.28
CA GLY A 226 -21.80 -2.68 -8.81
C GLY A 226 -22.97 -1.76 -8.40
N ILE A 227 -22.79 -0.91 -7.39
CA ILE A 227 -23.78 0.07 -6.94
C ILE A 227 -23.46 1.43 -7.53
N ASN A 228 -22.27 1.96 -7.24
CA ASN A 228 -21.88 3.32 -7.57
C ASN A 228 -21.63 3.50 -9.08
N ASP A 229 -20.89 2.58 -9.72
CA ASP A 229 -20.67 2.65 -11.16
C ASP A 229 -21.99 2.44 -11.91
N LYS A 230 -22.82 1.48 -11.49
CA LYS A 230 -24.13 1.24 -12.12
C LYS A 230 -24.99 2.49 -12.08
N LYS A 231 -25.22 3.06 -10.89
CA LYS A 231 -26.05 4.27 -10.74
C LYS A 231 -25.50 5.45 -11.55
N ALA A 232 -24.19 5.68 -11.52
CA ALA A 232 -23.57 6.76 -12.29
C ALA A 232 -23.72 6.54 -13.80
N MET A 233 -23.57 5.31 -14.30
CA MET A 233 -23.74 5.00 -15.72
C MET A 233 -25.19 5.14 -16.18
N GLN A 234 -26.15 4.72 -15.34
CA GLN A 234 -27.57 4.93 -15.61
C GLN A 234 -27.88 6.43 -15.73
N GLN A 235 -27.31 7.23 -14.83
CA GLN A 235 -27.48 8.68 -14.83
C GLN A 235 -26.87 9.30 -16.08
N LEU A 236 -25.63 8.96 -16.43
CA LEU A 236 -24.98 9.44 -17.65
C LEU A 236 -25.77 9.07 -18.91
N LYS A 237 -26.33 7.86 -18.97
CA LYS A 237 -27.16 7.39 -20.08
C LYS A 237 -28.46 8.19 -20.18
N LEU A 238 -29.15 8.40 -19.07
CA LEU A 238 -30.41 9.17 -19.02
C LEU A 238 -30.18 10.65 -19.36
N LEU A 239 -29.15 11.28 -18.80
CA LEU A 239 -28.80 12.66 -19.10
C LEU A 239 -28.51 12.85 -20.59
N LYS A 240 -27.83 11.88 -21.22
CA LYS A 240 -27.61 11.89 -22.67
C LYS A 240 -28.92 11.81 -23.47
N LEU A 241 -29.89 11.01 -23.04
CA LEU A 241 -31.22 10.93 -23.67
C LEU A 241 -32.02 12.24 -23.53
N LEU A 242 -31.79 12.99 -22.45
CA LEU A 242 -32.40 14.29 -22.17
C LEU A 242 -31.60 15.47 -22.73
N GLU A 243 -30.45 15.20 -23.37
CA GLU A 243 -29.51 16.20 -23.90
C GLU A 243 -28.99 17.16 -22.81
N LEU A 244 -28.65 16.62 -21.64
CA LEU A 244 -28.14 17.34 -20.48
C LEU A 244 -26.71 16.92 -20.13
N ASN A 245 -25.98 17.85 -19.51
CA ASN A 245 -24.62 17.61 -18.99
C ASN A 245 -24.61 17.20 -17.52
N GLU A 246 -25.63 17.60 -16.75
CA GLU A 246 -25.76 17.36 -15.32
C GLU A 246 -27.23 17.16 -14.94
N THR A 247 -27.48 16.69 -13.71
CA THR A 247 -28.85 16.55 -13.20
C THR A 247 -29.55 17.90 -13.27
N PRO A 248 -30.75 17.98 -13.88
CA PRO A 248 -31.45 19.24 -14.01
C PRO A 248 -31.95 19.75 -12.66
N ASP A 249 -32.10 21.06 -12.53
CA ASP A 249 -32.95 21.63 -11.48
C ASP A 249 -34.41 21.27 -11.79
N PHE A 250 -35.00 20.42 -10.96
CA PHE A 250 -36.39 19.96 -11.14
C PHE A 250 -37.42 21.09 -10.96
N SER A 251 -37.00 22.27 -10.49
CA SER A 251 -37.83 23.48 -10.43
C SER A 251 -38.02 24.17 -11.78
N ASP A 252 -37.20 23.84 -12.79
CA ASP A 252 -37.31 24.37 -14.14
C ASP A 252 -38.49 23.71 -14.89
N GLU A 253 -39.53 24.48 -15.19
CA GLU A 253 -40.71 23.97 -15.89
C GLU A 253 -40.40 23.45 -17.30
N SER A 254 -39.37 23.99 -17.97
CA SER A 254 -38.97 23.51 -19.30
C SER A 254 -38.43 22.08 -19.27
N MET A 255 -37.87 21.67 -18.11
CA MET A 255 -37.36 20.33 -17.90
C MET A 255 -38.46 19.31 -17.67
N LEU A 256 -39.55 19.69 -16.99
CA LEU A 256 -40.69 18.81 -16.78
C LEU A 256 -41.27 18.30 -18.11
N SER A 257 -41.42 19.18 -19.11
CA SER A 257 -41.95 18.80 -20.43
C SER A 257 -41.04 17.81 -21.16
N ARG A 258 -39.71 17.97 -21.05
CA ARG A 258 -38.74 17.02 -21.64
C ARG A 258 -38.82 15.65 -20.97
N ILE A 259 -38.89 15.64 -19.63
CA ILE A 259 -39.01 14.42 -18.83
C ILE A 259 -40.33 13.71 -19.12
N GLU A 260 -41.44 14.44 -19.16
CA GLU A 260 -42.77 13.91 -19.50
C GLU A 260 -42.77 13.21 -20.86
N LYS A 261 -42.20 13.87 -21.89
CA LYS A 261 -42.09 13.30 -23.23
C LYS A 261 -41.28 12.00 -23.24
N LEU A 262 -40.15 11.97 -22.54
CA LEU A 262 -39.34 10.74 -22.44
C LEU A 262 -40.06 9.65 -21.63
N TYR A 263 -40.71 10.02 -20.53
CA TYR A 263 -41.42 9.12 -19.63
C TYR A 263 -42.57 8.42 -20.32
N THR A 264 -43.44 9.19 -20.99
CA THR A 264 -44.61 8.67 -21.71
C THR A 264 -44.23 7.77 -22.89
N ASN A 265 -43.10 8.06 -23.55
CA ASN A 265 -42.54 7.18 -24.59
C ASN A 265 -41.98 5.86 -24.05
N GLN A 266 -41.38 5.88 -22.85
CA GLN A 266 -40.76 4.71 -22.23
C GLN A 266 -41.76 3.80 -21.50
N PHE A 267 -42.80 4.40 -20.92
CA PHE A 267 -43.88 3.71 -20.23
C PHE A 267 -45.18 3.92 -21.00
N ASP A 268 -46.04 4.83 -20.53
CA ASP A 268 -47.29 5.25 -21.17
C ASP A 268 -47.84 6.49 -20.46
N ASN A 269 -48.96 7.03 -20.98
CA ASN A 269 -49.63 8.17 -20.40
C ASN A 269 -50.39 7.86 -19.09
N GLU A 270 -50.88 6.62 -18.90
CA GLU A 270 -51.64 6.24 -17.70
C GLU A 270 -50.73 6.25 -16.45
N LYS A 271 -49.51 5.75 -16.61
CA LYS A 271 -48.48 5.74 -15.57
C LYS A 271 -48.01 7.15 -15.23
N TRP A 272 -47.91 8.03 -16.23
CA TRP A 272 -47.62 9.46 -16.01
C TRP A 272 -48.71 10.14 -15.16
N LEU A 273 -49.99 9.92 -15.49
CA LEU A 273 -51.12 10.44 -14.72
C LEU A 273 -51.11 9.92 -13.27
N THR A 274 -50.78 8.64 -13.08
CA THR A 274 -50.62 8.05 -11.75
C THR A 274 -49.50 8.72 -10.95
N LEU A 275 -48.38 9.03 -11.60
CA LEU A 275 -47.25 9.70 -10.98
C LEU A 275 -47.59 11.16 -10.63
N GLN A 276 -48.34 11.85 -11.49
CA GLN A 276 -48.85 13.19 -11.26
C GLN A 276 -49.78 13.22 -10.04
N GLN A 277 -50.73 12.29 -9.93
CA GLN A 277 -51.61 12.17 -8.76
C GLN A 277 -50.83 11.97 -7.46
N LYS A 278 -49.77 11.13 -7.46
CA LYS A 278 -48.91 10.93 -6.29
C LYS A 278 -48.11 12.18 -5.90
N ALA A 279 -47.86 13.08 -6.86
CA ALA A 279 -47.18 14.35 -6.63
C ALA A 279 -48.17 15.51 -6.36
N SER A 280 -49.47 15.23 -6.23
CA SER A 280 -50.48 16.23 -5.92
C SER A 280 -50.82 16.27 -4.43
N THR A 281 -51.19 17.45 -3.94
CA THR A 281 -51.82 17.63 -2.63
C THR A 281 -53.28 18.01 -2.80
N ASP A 282 -54.16 17.34 -2.07
CA ASP A 282 -55.58 17.70 -1.97
C ASP A 282 -55.75 18.73 -0.86
N ASN A 283 -56.09 19.97 -1.24
CA ASN A 283 -56.72 20.94 -0.35
C ASN A 283 -58.15 21.10 -0.83
N GLU A 284 -59.10 21.19 0.10
CA GLU A 284 -60.55 20.94 -0.02
C GLU A 284 -61.30 21.51 -1.26
N ASP A 285 -60.70 22.37 -2.08
CA ASP A 285 -61.28 22.89 -3.34
C ASP A 285 -60.32 22.94 -4.57
N THR A 286 -59.05 22.56 -4.46
CA THR A 286 -58.09 22.58 -5.60
C THR A 286 -57.01 21.51 -5.51
N VAL A 287 -56.84 20.75 -6.60
CA VAL A 287 -55.70 19.84 -6.78
C VAL A 287 -54.48 20.65 -7.21
N VAL A 288 -53.46 20.71 -6.35
CA VAL A 288 -52.19 21.38 -6.67
C VAL A 288 -51.12 20.33 -6.97
N ILE A 289 -50.55 20.36 -8.18
CA ILE A 289 -49.46 19.46 -8.58
C ILE A 289 -48.12 20.04 -8.14
N ASN A 290 -47.36 19.28 -7.35
CA ASN A 290 -45.96 19.59 -7.05
C ASN A 290 -45.09 19.20 -8.25
N LYS A 291 -44.91 20.13 -9.19
CA LYS A 291 -44.13 19.93 -10.43
C LYS A 291 -42.67 19.46 -10.17
N PRO A 292 -41.92 20.05 -9.23
CA PRO A 292 -40.57 19.56 -8.90
C PRO A 292 -40.56 18.09 -8.46
N LEU A 293 -41.47 17.71 -7.55
CA LEU A 293 -41.57 16.34 -7.06
C LEU A 293 -41.96 15.36 -8.19
N LEU A 294 -42.87 15.78 -9.09
CA LEU A 294 -43.24 14.99 -10.26
C LEU A 294 -42.04 14.75 -11.18
N ALA A 295 -41.30 15.80 -11.51
CA ALA A 295 -40.10 15.71 -12.35
C ALA A 295 -39.03 14.80 -11.73
N GLU A 296 -38.76 14.95 -10.43
CA GLU A 296 -37.80 14.13 -9.69
C GLU A 296 -38.21 12.65 -9.66
N ASN A 297 -39.47 12.36 -9.34
CA ASN A 297 -39.99 10.98 -9.32
C ASN A 297 -39.93 10.33 -10.70
N ALA A 298 -40.29 11.07 -11.75
CA ALA A 298 -40.25 10.57 -13.13
C ALA A 298 -38.82 10.30 -13.57
N PHE A 299 -37.89 11.21 -13.24
CA PHE A 299 -36.46 11.04 -13.48
C PHE A 299 -35.92 9.78 -12.78
N ASN A 300 -36.26 9.58 -11.50
CA ASN A 300 -35.80 8.42 -10.73
C ASN A 300 -36.35 7.09 -11.27
N GLU A 301 -37.60 7.05 -11.72
CA GLU A 301 -38.14 5.85 -12.38
C GLU A 301 -37.48 5.57 -13.73
N LEU A 302 -37.26 6.60 -14.56
CA LEU A 302 -36.53 6.49 -15.82
C LEU A 302 -35.07 6.08 -15.62
N LEU A 303 -34.45 6.49 -14.53
CA LEU A 303 -33.09 6.11 -14.18
C LEU A 303 -32.98 4.60 -13.95
N ASN A 304 -33.96 4.01 -13.25
CA ASN A 304 -33.97 2.60 -12.91
C ASN A 304 -34.21 1.68 -14.11
N THR A 305 -34.76 2.19 -15.22
CA THR A 305 -34.93 1.41 -16.46
C THR A 305 -33.69 1.38 -17.35
N GLN A 306 -32.67 2.18 -17.03
CA GLN A 306 -31.44 2.20 -17.82
C GLN A 306 -30.66 0.90 -17.60
N ASP A 307 -30.71 -0.01 -18.58
CA ASP A 307 -29.83 -1.18 -18.61
C ASP A 307 -28.41 -0.75 -19.01
N VAL A 308 -27.45 -1.08 -18.13
CA VAL A 308 -26.02 -0.74 -18.26
C VAL A 308 -25.11 -1.93 -17.93
N ASP A 309 -25.66 -3.15 -17.80
CA ASP A 309 -24.91 -4.27 -17.23
C ASP A 309 -23.73 -4.70 -18.12
N GLU A 310 -23.91 -4.76 -19.45
CA GLU A 310 -22.82 -5.04 -20.39
C GLU A 310 -21.71 -3.98 -20.34
N GLN A 311 -22.09 -2.70 -20.32
CA GLN A 311 -21.14 -1.59 -20.27
C GLN A 311 -20.40 -1.57 -18.93
N LEU A 312 -21.08 -1.92 -17.83
CA LEU A 312 -20.49 -2.05 -16.51
C LEU A 312 -19.42 -3.14 -16.52
N HIS A 313 -19.71 -4.33 -17.04
CA HIS A 313 -18.71 -5.39 -17.18
C HIS A 313 -17.50 -4.96 -18.02
N ALA A 314 -17.73 -4.21 -19.10
CA ALA A 314 -16.65 -3.68 -19.94
C ALA A 314 -15.82 -2.57 -19.26
N LEU A 315 -16.41 -1.81 -18.34
CA LEU A 315 -15.79 -0.63 -17.71
C LEU A 315 -14.52 -1.01 -16.93
N GLY A 316 -14.56 -2.08 -16.14
CA GLY A 316 -13.39 -2.54 -15.37
C GLY A 316 -12.20 -2.85 -16.29
N LYS A 317 -12.44 -3.57 -17.38
CA LYS A 317 -11.42 -3.86 -18.40
C LYS A 317 -10.86 -2.59 -19.02
N LYS A 318 -11.73 -1.64 -19.40
CA LYS A 318 -11.32 -0.35 -19.98
C LYS A 318 -10.44 0.46 -19.00
N ARG A 319 -10.77 0.48 -17.71
CA ARG A 319 -9.95 1.15 -16.69
C ARG A 319 -8.56 0.53 -16.56
N ALA A 320 -8.48 -0.81 -16.51
CA ALA A 320 -7.19 -1.50 -16.43
C ALA A 320 -6.30 -1.20 -17.65
N LEU A 321 -6.88 -1.24 -18.86
CA LEU A 321 -6.18 -0.87 -20.09
C LEU A 321 -5.76 0.60 -20.12
N PHE A 322 -6.60 1.51 -19.64
CA PHE A 322 -6.26 2.92 -19.52
C PHE A 322 -5.04 3.15 -18.63
N ILE A 323 -4.99 2.53 -17.45
CA ILE A 323 -3.82 2.63 -16.55
C ILE A 323 -2.59 1.96 -17.16
N GLN A 324 -2.75 0.81 -17.81
CA GLN A 324 -1.67 0.16 -18.53
C GLN A 324 -1.06 1.10 -19.58
N GLN A 325 -1.90 1.72 -20.41
CA GLN A 325 -1.46 2.66 -21.44
C GLN A 325 -0.73 3.87 -20.83
N GLN A 326 -1.25 4.44 -19.75
CA GLN A 326 -0.56 5.53 -19.04
C GLN A 326 0.84 5.10 -18.57
N LEU A 327 0.97 3.92 -17.96
CA LEU A 327 2.26 3.42 -17.49
C LEU A 327 3.26 3.16 -18.63
N LEU A 328 2.80 2.61 -19.75
CA LEU A 328 3.63 2.33 -20.93
C LEU A 328 4.04 3.61 -21.67
N GLU A 329 3.07 4.47 -22.00
CA GLU A 329 3.28 5.60 -22.90
C GLU A 329 3.79 6.84 -22.17
N LYS A 330 3.18 7.22 -21.04
CA LYS A 330 3.54 8.43 -20.27
C LYS A 330 4.77 8.17 -19.40
N PHE A 331 4.80 7.04 -18.69
CA PHE A 331 5.86 6.74 -17.72
C PHE A 331 6.97 5.82 -18.24
N LYS A 332 6.87 5.34 -19.49
CA LYS A 332 7.88 4.50 -20.16
C LYS A 332 8.26 3.26 -19.35
N ILE A 333 7.29 2.69 -18.63
CA ILE A 333 7.48 1.41 -17.96
C ILE A 333 7.53 0.31 -19.04
N PRO A 334 8.49 -0.62 -18.99
CA PRO A 334 8.56 -1.73 -19.94
C PRO A 334 7.31 -2.63 -19.90
N GLU A 335 6.90 -3.12 -21.06
CA GLU A 335 5.70 -3.96 -21.21
C GLU A 335 5.79 -5.28 -20.43
N ASP A 336 6.99 -5.87 -20.34
CA ASP A 336 7.27 -7.09 -19.58
C ASP A 336 7.11 -6.92 -18.05
N LYS A 337 6.80 -5.70 -17.58
CA LYS A 337 6.52 -5.40 -16.17
C LYS A 337 5.05 -5.20 -15.86
N ILE A 338 4.16 -5.12 -16.84
CA ILE A 338 2.76 -4.75 -16.60
C ILE A 338 1.82 -5.80 -17.19
N PHE A 339 1.01 -6.38 -16.32
CA PHE A 339 0.06 -7.42 -16.67
C PHE A 339 -1.35 -7.00 -16.27
N THR A 340 -2.35 -7.40 -17.05
CA THR A 340 -3.76 -7.18 -16.71
C THR A 340 -4.41 -8.49 -16.29
N LYS A 341 -5.19 -8.47 -15.21
CA LYS A 341 -6.07 -9.56 -14.80
C LYS A 341 -7.51 -9.34 -15.28
N ALA A 342 -8.33 -10.37 -15.15
CA ALA A 342 -9.76 -10.26 -15.35
C ALA A 342 -10.34 -9.16 -14.45
N ALA A 343 -11.27 -8.37 -14.98
CA ALA A 343 -11.95 -7.36 -14.19
C ALA A 343 -12.86 -8.01 -13.14
N GLU A 344 -13.04 -7.34 -12.00
CA GLU A 344 -13.85 -7.82 -10.89
C GLU A 344 -14.96 -6.82 -10.57
N ASN A 345 -16.10 -7.34 -10.14
CA ASN A 345 -17.20 -6.54 -9.60
C ASN A 345 -17.19 -6.64 -8.07
N SER A 346 -17.33 -5.51 -7.39
CA SER A 346 -17.37 -5.42 -5.94
C SER A 346 -18.46 -4.44 -5.50
N GLN A 347 -19.04 -4.64 -4.33
CA GLN A 347 -19.91 -3.64 -3.71
C GLN A 347 -19.16 -2.80 -2.66
N GLU A 348 -18.07 -3.32 -2.10
CA GLU A 348 -17.31 -2.68 -1.01
C GLU A 348 -16.21 -1.74 -1.51
N LEU A 349 -15.44 -2.20 -2.50
CA LEU A 349 -14.34 -1.42 -3.07
C LEU A 349 -14.83 -0.26 -3.95
N PRO A 350 -14.14 0.89 -3.93
CA PRO A 350 -14.44 2.00 -4.82
C PRO A 350 -14.12 1.63 -6.29
N PRO A 351 -14.68 2.38 -7.26
CA PRO A 351 -14.28 2.30 -8.66
C PRO A 351 -12.77 2.54 -8.81
N GLN A 352 -12.00 1.52 -9.19
CA GLN A 352 -10.54 1.63 -9.21
C GLN A 352 -9.86 0.60 -10.12
N VAL A 353 -8.58 0.83 -10.42
CA VAL A 353 -7.66 -0.24 -10.84
C VAL A 353 -6.80 -0.60 -9.64
N LYS A 354 -7.01 -1.80 -9.11
CA LYS A 354 -6.23 -2.35 -8.00
C LYS A 354 -4.90 -2.89 -8.52
N PHE A 355 -3.85 -2.66 -7.76
CA PHE A 355 -2.50 -3.17 -8.03
C PHE A 355 -2.21 -4.42 -7.20
N SER A 356 -1.61 -5.42 -7.82
CA SER A 356 -1.00 -6.58 -7.16
C SER A 356 0.42 -6.82 -7.67
N VAL A 357 1.20 -7.55 -6.87
CA VAL A 357 2.55 -7.97 -7.26
C VAL A 357 2.43 -9.35 -7.90
N GLY A 358 2.84 -9.46 -9.16
CA GLY A 358 2.97 -10.74 -9.86
C GLY A 358 4.13 -11.56 -9.29
N THR A 359 3.96 -12.89 -9.25
CA THR A 359 4.95 -13.86 -8.76
C THR A 359 5.80 -14.45 -9.86
#